data_AF-R7M0J8-F1
#
_entry.id   AF-R7M0J8-F1
#
_cell.length_a   1.000
_cell.length_b   1.000
_cell.length_c   1.000
_cell.angle_alpha   90.00
_cell.angle_beta   90.00
_cell.angle_gamma   90.00
#
_symmetry.space_group_name_H-M   'P 1'
#
loop_
_entity.id
_entity.type
_entity.pdbx_description
1 polymer ?
#
loop_
_entity_poly.entity_id
_entity_poly.type
_entity_poly.pdbx_seq_one_letter_code
_entity_poly.pdbx_strand_id
1 'polypeptide(L)'
;MKKKLYTLPEDERICKRCGSPLVSMGKEKIRTEVQFIPAQVKIIDIYRESFQCLECRKQEHFVVEKPQMPHSVLQNSMATASAVAHVIVQKYQMAVPLHRQEQEWKNIGLPLSRATMANWIIRSSQDWLSPLVSVMKAELLKQAVIHADETPVQVLNEQNRKNTTKSFM
;
A
#
# COMPACT_ATOMS: atom_id res chain seq x y z
N MET A 1 -16.29 11.28 -7.38
CA MET A 1 -16.52 11.21 -8.84
C MET A 1 -16.41 12.60 -9.43
N LYS A 2 -15.50 12.82 -10.39
CA LYS A 2 -15.43 14.12 -11.10
C LYS A 2 -16.59 14.20 -12.10
N LYS A 3 -17.42 15.23 -12.01
CA LYS A 3 -18.51 15.50 -12.98
C LYS A 3 -17.99 16.48 -14.02
N LYS A 4 -17.82 16.02 -15.27
CA LYS A 4 -17.52 16.90 -16.40
C LYS A 4 -18.84 17.31 -17.04
N LEU A 5 -19.21 18.58 -16.92
CA LEU A 5 -20.42 19.15 -17.51
C LEU A 5 -20.04 19.88 -18.78
N TYR A 6 -20.71 19.54 -19.88
CA TYR A 6 -20.64 20.31 -21.12
C TYR A 6 -21.90 21.18 -21.18
N THR A 7 -21.73 22.50 -21.26
CA THR A 7 -22.83 23.48 -21.34
C THR A 7 -22.74 24.24 -22.65
N LEU A 8 -23.87 24.74 -23.14
CA LEU A 8 -23.86 25.70 -24.25
C LEU A 8 -23.05 26.95 -23.88
N PRO A 9 -22.20 27.46 -24.80
CA PRO A 9 -21.59 28.78 -24.72
C PRO A 9 -22.63 29.89 -24.49
N GLU A 10 -22.26 31.00 -23.85
CA GLU A 10 -23.24 32.04 -23.45
C GLU A 10 -23.92 32.71 -24.65
N ASP A 11 -23.21 32.85 -25.76
CA ASP A 11 -23.67 33.35 -27.05
C ASP A 11 -24.69 32.42 -27.73
N GLU A 12 -24.68 31.13 -27.39
CA GLU A 12 -25.64 30.14 -27.91
C GLU A 12 -26.84 29.91 -26.98
N ARG A 13 -26.90 30.57 -25.82
CA ARG A 13 -28.04 30.50 -24.89
C ARG A 13 -29.20 31.40 -25.29
N ILE A 14 -29.40 31.59 -26.58
CA ILE A 14 -30.51 32.36 -27.14
C ILE A 14 -31.36 31.39 -27.97
N CYS A 15 -32.67 31.43 -27.75
CA CYS A 15 -33.60 30.60 -28.50
C CYS A 15 -33.57 31.00 -29.98
N LYS A 16 -33.13 30.08 -30.86
CA LYS A 16 -33.04 30.31 -32.32
C LYS A 16 -34.38 30.64 -32.99
N ARG A 17 -35.52 30.42 -32.31
CA ARG A 17 -36.87 30.67 -32.84
C ARG A 17 -37.46 32.02 -32.43
N CYS A 18 -37.25 32.46 -31.19
CA CYS A 18 -37.90 33.66 -30.64
C CYS A 18 -36.94 34.68 -30.02
N GLY A 19 -35.63 34.41 -29.99
CA GLY A 19 -34.62 35.34 -29.49
C GLY A 19 -34.56 35.51 -27.97
N SER A 20 -35.37 34.78 -27.20
CA SER A 20 -35.36 34.85 -25.73
C SER A 20 -34.18 34.08 -25.12
N PRO A 21 -33.69 34.45 -23.92
CA PRO A 21 -32.64 33.71 -23.24
C PRO A 21 -33.11 32.30 -22.82
N LEU A 22 -32.24 31.31 -22.99
CA LEU A 22 -32.46 29.92 -22.59
C LEU A 22 -32.07 29.71 -21.12
N VAL A 23 -32.92 29.00 -20.37
CA VAL A 23 -32.66 28.58 -18.98
C VAL A 23 -32.40 27.08 -18.94
N SER A 24 -31.49 26.64 -18.09
CA SER A 24 -31.16 25.22 -17.95
C SER A 24 -32.35 24.44 -17.37
N MET A 25 -32.80 23.39 -18.09
CA MET A 25 -33.89 22.50 -17.66
C MET A 25 -33.44 21.35 -16.73
N GLY A 26 -32.14 21.27 -16.43
CA GLY A 26 -31.56 20.18 -15.65
C GLY A 26 -30.30 19.60 -16.29
N LYS A 27 -29.76 18.55 -15.65
CA LYS A 27 -28.54 17.86 -16.10
C LYS A 27 -28.90 16.41 -16.37
N GLU A 28 -28.70 15.94 -17.59
CA GLU A 28 -28.86 14.54 -17.96
C GLU A 28 -27.51 13.81 -17.85
N LYS A 29 -27.52 12.60 -17.27
CA LYS A 29 -26.32 11.75 -17.24
C LYS A 29 -26.22 10.97 -18.54
N ILE A 30 -25.43 11.48 -19.48
CA ILE A 30 -25.26 10.87 -20.81
C ILE A 30 -24.49 9.53 -20.73
N ARG A 31 -23.36 9.50 -20.00
CA ARG A 31 -22.51 8.30 -19.88
C ARG A 31 -21.61 8.36 -18.65
N THR A 32 -20.99 7.22 -18.34
CA THR A 32 -19.92 7.12 -17.34
C THR A 32 -18.65 6.67 -18.05
N GLU A 33 -17.62 7.50 -18.05
CA GLU A 33 -16.30 7.13 -18.57
C GLU A 33 -15.36 6.79 -17.41
N VAL A 34 -14.61 5.71 -17.56
CA VAL A 34 -13.61 5.27 -16.57
C VAL A 34 -12.24 5.72 -17.06
N GLN A 35 -11.63 6.64 -16.32
CA GLN A 35 -10.24 7.02 -16.53
C GLN A 35 -9.34 6.12 -15.71
N PHE A 36 -8.50 5.32 -16.37
CA PHE A 36 -7.46 4.55 -15.70
C PHE A 36 -6.23 5.43 -15.47
N ILE A 37 -5.89 5.66 -14.20
CA ILE A 37 -4.66 6.34 -13.80
C ILE A 37 -3.74 5.26 -13.21
N PRO A 38 -2.58 4.97 -13.83
CA PRO A 38 -1.65 3.97 -13.32
C PRO A 38 -1.15 4.27 -11.90
N ALA A 39 -0.55 3.27 -11.26
CA ALA A 39 0.05 3.40 -9.94
C ALA A 39 1.10 4.53 -9.90
N GLN A 40 1.09 5.29 -8.80
CA GLN A 40 2.05 6.37 -8.54
C GLN A 40 2.94 5.97 -7.36
N VAL A 41 4.25 6.05 -7.54
CA VAL A 41 5.24 5.81 -6.49
C VAL A 41 5.84 7.14 -6.07
N LYS A 42 5.95 7.36 -4.76
CA LYS A 42 6.55 8.56 -4.17
C LYS A 42 7.72 8.13 -3.29
N ILE A 43 8.88 8.74 -3.53
CA ILE A 43 10.05 8.61 -2.66
C ILE A 43 10.00 9.78 -1.69
N ILE A 44 10.12 9.48 -0.39
CA ILE A 44 10.09 10.47 0.68
C ILE A 44 11.39 10.33 1.46
N ASP A 45 12.30 11.27 1.26
CA ASP A 45 13.55 11.34 2.00
C ASP A 45 13.31 12.08 3.32
N ILE A 46 13.54 11.40 4.44
CA ILE A 46 13.30 11.92 5.78
C ILE A 46 14.64 12.31 6.41
N TYR A 47 14.81 13.61 6.69
CA TYR A 47 16.01 14.15 7.34
C TYR A 47 15.70 14.56 8.78
N ARG A 48 16.71 14.48 9.65
CA ARG A 48 16.70 15.09 10.98
C ARG A 48 17.90 16.02 11.11
N GLU A 49 17.67 17.22 11.63
CA GLU A 49 18.74 18.14 11.98
C GLU A 49 19.25 17.83 13.39
N SER A 50 20.55 17.92 13.61
CA SER A 50 21.18 17.72 14.92
C SER A 50 21.69 19.06 15.42
N PHE A 51 21.37 19.41 16.65
CA PHE A 51 21.76 20.68 17.26
C PHE A 51 22.83 20.44 18.30
N GLN A 52 23.86 21.28 18.33
CA GLN A 52 24.92 21.22 19.33
C GLN A 52 24.86 22.43 20.26
N CYS A 53 25.19 22.25 21.54
CA CYS A 53 25.40 23.38 22.45
C CYS A 53 26.84 23.89 22.30
N LEU A 54 27.00 25.12 21.80
CA LEU A 54 28.32 25.73 21.63
C LEU A 54 29.01 26.04 22.97
N GLU A 55 28.22 26.34 24.01
CA GLU A 55 28.78 26.71 25.31
C GLU A 55 29.36 25.50 26.05
N CYS A 56 28.62 24.38 26.07
CA CYS A 56 29.15 23.10 26.57
C CYS A 56 30.40 22.68 25.80
N ARG A 57 30.42 22.90 24.48
CA ARG A 57 31.56 22.54 23.63
C ARG A 57 32.85 23.29 24.01
N LYS A 58 32.76 24.55 24.43
CA LYS A 58 33.92 25.31 24.93
C LYS A 58 34.48 24.76 26.23
N GLN A 59 33.63 24.14 27.06
CA GLN A 59 34.00 23.49 28.32
C GLN A 59 34.43 22.02 28.10
N GLU A 60 34.85 21.67 26.89
CA GLU A 60 35.20 20.29 26.47
C GLU A 60 34.06 19.25 26.63
N HIS A 61 32.81 19.69 26.78
CA HIS A 61 31.64 18.81 26.90
C HIS A 61 30.81 18.78 25.61
N PHE A 62 30.69 17.60 24.99
CA PHE A 62 29.98 17.46 23.71
C PHE A 62 28.51 17.06 23.92
N VAL A 63 27.60 18.04 23.82
CA VAL A 63 26.14 17.82 23.87
C VAL A 63 25.55 17.98 22.47
N VAL A 64 24.87 16.95 21.98
CA VAL A 64 24.12 16.97 20.72
C VAL A 64 22.70 16.51 20.96
N GLU A 65 21.75 17.39 20.66
CA GLU A 65 20.32 17.12 20.74
C GLU A 65 19.76 16.81 19.36
N LYS A 66 18.85 15.83 19.30
CA LYS A 66 18.20 15.40 18.05
C LYS A 66 16.71 15.23 18.30
N PRO A 67 15.84 15.65 17.36
CA PRO A 67 14.42 15.43 17.50
C PRO A 67 14.10 13.92 17.47
N GLN A 68 13.05 13.53 18.20
CA GLN A 68 12.48 12.19 18.08
C GLN A 68 11.88 12.03 16.69
N MET A 69 12.13 10.87 16.07
CA MET A 69 11.63 10.54 14.73
C MET A 69 10.58 9.44 14.84
N PRO A 70 9.54 9.45 13.98
CA PRO A 70 8.61 8.34 13.91
C PRO A 70 9.35 7.05 13.54
N HIS A 71 8.93 5.93 14.13
CA HIS A 71 9.50 4.62 13.81
C HIS A 71 9.14 4.22 12.37
N SER A 72 10.13 3.74 11.63
CA SER A 72 9.88 3.11 10.34
C SER A 72 9.19 1.77 10.55
N VAL A 73 8.38 1.35 9.57
CA VAL A 73 7.68 0.05 9.61
C VAL A 73 8.65 -1.11 9.67
N LEU A 74 9.74 -1.00 8.90
CA LEU A 74 10.88 -1.91 8.95
C LEU A 74 12.14 -1.07 9.15
N GLN A 75 12.94 -1.38 10.18
CA GLN A 75 14.18 -0.66 10.45
C GLN A 75 15.19 -0.85 9.32
N ASN A 76 15.92 0.21 8.98
CA ASN A 76 16.93 0.23 7.91
C ASN A 76 16.40 -0.21 6.54
N SER A 77 15.12 0.04 6.26
CA SER A 77 14.48 -0.28 4.99
C SER A 77 13.76 0.93 4.40
N MET A 78 13.65 0.99 3.07
CA MET A 78 12.82 1.97 2.36
C MET A 78 11.30 1.65 2.44
N ALA A 79 10.95 0.61 3.20
CA ALA A 79 9.59 0.10 3.31
C ALA A 79 8.69 1.08 4.09
N THR A 80 7.69 1.62 3.40
CA THR A 80 6.56 2.30 4.04
C THR A 80 5.43 1.31 4.30
N ALA A 81 4.53 1.64 5.24
CA ALA A 81 3.36 0.80 5.53
C ALA A 81 2.54 0.50 4.26
N SER A 82 2.33 1.51 3.42
CA SER A 82 1.59 1.39 2.17
C SER A 82 2.30 0.52 1.15
N ALA A 83 3.63 0.63 1.02
CA ALA A 83 4.40 -0.18 0.07
C ALA A 83 4.38 -1.67 0.46
N VAL A 84 4.59 -1.96 1.75
CA VAL A 84 4.51 -3.33 2.28
C VAL A 84 3.10 -3.91 2.09
N ALA A 85 2.06 -3.15 2.47
CA ALA A 85 0.68 -3.58 2.31
C ALA A 85 0.36 -3.89 0.85
N HIS A 86 0.81 -3.06 -0.08
CA HIS A 86 0.63 -3.28 -1.52
C HIS A 86 1.27 -4.60 -1.98
N VAL A 87 2.53 -4.86 -1.60
CA VAL A 87 3.24 -6.10 -1.93
C VAL A 87 2.51 -7.34 -1.37
N ILE A 88 2.04 -7.28 -0.11
CA ILE A 88 1.30 -8.37 0.54
C ILE A 88 -0.04 -8.62 -0.16
N VAL A 89 -0.83 -7.57 -0.42
CA VAL A 89 -2.12 -7.67 -1.11
C VAL A 89 -1.93 -8.26 -2.51
N GLN A 90 -0.97 -7.74 -3.27
CA GLN A 90 -0.64 -8.29 -4.58
C GLN A 90 -0.28 -9.77 -4.50
N LYS A 91 0.55 -10.16 -3.52
CA LYS A 91 1.06 -11.53 -3.40
C LYS A 91 -0.02 -12.53 -3.02
N TYR A 92 -0.82 -12.22 -2.01
CA TYR A 92 -1.74 -13.18 -1.39
C TYR A 92 -3.19 -13.00 -1.81
N GLN A 93 -3.67 -11.77 -1.96
CA GLN A 93 -5.05 -11.51 -2.39
C GLN A 93 -5.20 -11.60 -3.91
N MET A 94 -4.22 -11.06 -4.65
CA MET A 94 -4.26 -11.02 -6.13
C MET A 94 -3.45 -12.13 -6.80
N ALA A 95 -2.83 -13.02 -6.02
CA ALA A 95 -2.00 -14.13 -6.49
C ALA A 95 -0.87 -13.71 -7.47
N VAL A 96 -0.34 -12.49 -7.33
CA VAL A 96 0.75 -11.97 -8.18
C VAL A 96 2.10 -12.42 -7.60
N PRO A 97 2.86 -13.27 -8.31
CA PRO A 97 4.15 -13.75 -7.81
C PRO A 97 5.19 -12.61 -7.78
N LEU A 98 6.15 -12.70 -6.85
CA LEU A 98 7.12 -11.62 -6.61
C LEU A 98 8.00 -11.28 -7.83
N HIS A 99 8.26 -12.22 -8.75
CA HIS A 99 8.98 -11.90 -9.99
C HIS A 99 8.17 -10.98 -10.92
N ARG A 100 6.84 -11.08 -10.90
CA ARG A 100 5.96 -10.22 -11.70
C ARG A 100 5.86 -8.84 -11.05
N GLN A 101 5.78 -8.80 -9.72
CA GLN A 101 5.85 -7.54 -8.97
C GLN A 101 7.20 -6.84 -9.21
N GLU A 102 8.32 -7.58 -9.22
CA GLU A 102 9.65 -7.01 -9.49
C GLU A 102 9.70 -6.32 -10.85
N GLN A 103 9.11 -6.93 -11.88
CA GLN A 103 8.99 -6.31 -13.19
C GLN A 103 8.06 -5.08 -13.17
N GLU A 104 6.94 -5.13 -12.44
CA GLU A 104 6.02 -4.01 -12.30
C GLU A 104 6.68 -2.81 -11.62
N TRP A 105 7.32 -3.01 -10.48
CA TRP A 105 8.06 -1.98 -9.76
C TRP A 105 9.17 -1.36 -10.63
N LYS A 106 9.89 -2.19 -11.39
CA LYS A 106 10.88 -1.71 -12.37
C LYS A 106 10.23 -0.84 -13.45
N ASN A 107 9.07 -1.22 -13.98
CA ASN A 107 8.35 -0.44 -15.00
C ASN A 107 7.83 0.89 -14.44
N ILE A 108 7.55 0.97 -13.14
CA ILE A 108 7.17 2.22 -12.46
C ILE A 108 8.40 3.11 -12.15
N GLY A 109 9.61 2.59 -12.37
CA GLY A 109 10.87 3.32 -12.18
C GLY A 109 11.55 3.11 -10.83
N LEU A 110 11.06 2.18 -10.01
CA LEU A 110 11.70 1.79 -8.74
C LEU A 110 12.17 0.33 -8.82
N PRO A 111 13.46 0.05 -9.07
CA PRO A 111 13.96 -1.31 -9.09
C PRO A 111 13.92 -1.93 -7.68
N LEU A 112 12.91 -2.76 -7.42
CA LEU A 112 12.72 -3.44 -6.15
C LEU A 112 12.89 -4.95 -6.32
N SER A 113 13.91 -5.50 -5.67
CA SER A 113 14.25 -6.92 -5.86
C SER A 113 13.23 -7.86 -5.21
N ARG A 114 13.10 -9.07 -5.78
CA ARG A 114 12.35 -10.18 -5.18
C ARG A 114 12.75 -10.46 -3.73
N ALA A 115 14.04 -10.46 -3.44
CA ALA A 115 14.57 -10.73 -2.11
C ALA A 115 14.14 -9.65 -1.10
N THR A 116 14.18 -8.38 -1.53
CA THR A 116 13.70 -7.25 -0.70
C THR A 116 12.23 -7.39 -0.38
N MET A 117 11.38 -7.65 -1.38
CA MET A 117 9.94 -7.86 -1.17
C MET A 117 9.64 -9.07 -0.29
N ALA A 118 10.34 -10.18 -0.49
CA ALA A 118 10.19 -11.37 0.36
C ALA A 118 10.54 -11.06 1.81
N ASN A 119 11.64 -10.35 2.06
CA ASN A 119 12.03 -9.91 3.40
C ASN A 119 11.01 -8.95 4.01
N TRP A 120 10.41 -8.06 3.22
CA TRP A 120 9.33 -7.19 3.70
C TRP A 120 8.13 -8.00 4.18
N ILE A 121 7.70 -9.00 3.41
CA ILE A 121 6.59 -9.87 3.78
C ILE A 121 6.91 -10.63 5.07
N ILE A 122 8.08 -11.28 5.14
CA ILE A 122 8.48 -12.12 6.28
C ILE A 122 8.56 -11.28 7.55
N ARG A 123 9.30 -10.17 7.53
CA ARG A 123 9.46 -9.31 8.69
C ARG A 123 8.14 -8.71 9.14
N SER A 124 7.31 -8.26 8.20
CA SER A 124 6.02 -7.67 8.57
C SER A 124 5.06 -8.69 9.16
N SER A 125 5.12 -9.94 8.70
CA SER A 125 4.37 -11.04 9.30
C SER A 125 4.80 -11.32 10.75
N GLN A 126 6.11 -11.32 11.00
CA GLN A 126 6.68 -11.55 12.33
C GLN A 126 6.40 -10.39 13.29
N ASP A 127 6.70 -9.17 12.86
CA ASP A 127 6.74 -8.01 13.75
C ASP A 127 5.33 -7.41 13.98
N TRP A 128 4.46 -7.46 12.96
CA TRP A 128 3.16 -6.77 12.99
C TRP A 128 1.96 -7.72 12.97
N LEU A 129 2.00 -8.81 12.19
CA LEU A 129 0.83 -9.68 12.04
C LEU A 129 0.76 -10.80 13.08
N SER A 130 1.90 -11.31 13.55
CA SER A 130 1.93 -12.40 14.53
C SER A 130 1.16 -12.09 15.82
N PRO A 131 1.30 -10.89 16.43
CA PRO A 131 0.49 -10.52 17.61
C PRO A 131 -1.01 -10.55 17.32
N LEU A 132 -1.44 -10.07 16.15
CA LEU A 132 -2.84 -10.09 15.75
C LEU A 132 -3.37 -11.52 15.59
N VAL A 133 -2.60 -12.37 14.90
CA VAL A 133 -2.93 -13.78 14.73
C VAL A 133 -3.02 -14.50 16.07
N SER A 134 -2.15 -14.18 17.03
CA SER A 134 -2.22 -14.73 18.39
C SER A 134 -3.53 -14.38 19.09
N VAL A 135 -3.99 -13.12 18.98
CA VAL A 135 -5.28 -12.69 19.56
C VAL A 135 -6.46 -13.35 18.84
N MET A 136 -6.44 -13.40 17.50
CA MET A 136 -7.46 -14.07 16.71
C MET A 136 -7.59 -15.55 17.08
N LYS A 137 -6.45 -16.23 17.24
CA LYS A 137 -6.40 -17.63 17.68
C LYS A 137 -6.98 -17.78 19.09
N ALA A 138 -6.61 -16.92 20.02
CA ALA A 138 -7.13 -16.97 21.39
C ALA A 138 -8.66 -16.79 21.41
N GLU A 139 -9.21 -15.94 20.55
CA GLU A 139 -10.65 -15.74 20.43
C GLU A 139 -11.37 -16.92 19.76
N LEU A 140 -10.78 -17.47 18.70
CA LEU A 140 -11.30 -18.64 18.00
C LEU A 140 -11.44 -19.84 18.93
N LEU A 141 -10.45 -20.06 19.81
CA LEU A 141 -10.44 -21.18 20.76
C LEU A 141 -11.48 -21.07 21.89
N LYS A 142 -12.17 -19.93 22.03
CA LYS A 142 -13.29 -19.79 22.98
C LYS A 142 -14.60 -20.34 22.42
N GLN A 143 -14.68 -20.58 21.11
CA GLN A 143 -15.90 -21.04 20.46
C GLN A 143 -16.16 -22.52 20.76
N ALA A 144 -17.42 -22.88 20.98
CA ALA A 144 -17.81 -24.27 21.26
C ALA A 144 -17.62 -25.19 20.03
N VAL A 145 -17.68 -24.62 18.83
CA VAL A 145 -17.50 -25.32 17.55
C VAL A 145 -16.58 -24.50 16.67
N ILE A 146 -15.59 -25.15 16.05
CA ILE A 146 -14.65 -24.55 15.12
C ILE A 146 -14.79 -25.27 13.77
N HIS A 147 -15.08 -24.51 12.72
CA HIS A 147 -15.08 -25.02 11.35
C HIS A 147 -13.70 -24.81 10.74
N ALA A 148 -13.15 -25.85 10.11
CA ALA A 148 -11.91 -25.79 9.35
C ALA A 148 -12.17 -26.35 7.95
N ASP A 149 -11.69 -25.64 6.93
CA ASP A 149 -11.69 -26.08 5.54
C ASP A 149 -10.25 -26.10 5.06
N GLU A 150 -9.71 -27.29 4.83
CA GLU A 150 -8.30 -27.47 4.48
C GLU A 150 -8.07 -27.15 3.01
N THR A 151 -7.11 -26.27 2.74
CA THR A 151 -6.67 -26.00 1.36
C THR A 151 -5.36 -26.73 1.11
N PRO A 152 -5.28 -27.66 0.15
CA PRO A 152 -4.03 -28.36 -0.14
C PRO A 152 -3.04 -27.43 -0.83
N VAL A 153 -1.81 -27.40 -0.33
CA VAL A 153 -0.68 -26.63 -0.88
C VAL A 153 0.56 -27.50 -1.00
N GLN A 154 1.48 -27.12 -1.89
CA GLN A 154 2.81 -27.73 -1.94
C GLN A 154 3.76 -26.90 -1.09
N VAL A 155 4.31 -27.52 -0.05
CA VAL A 155 5.32 -26.90 0.83
C VAL A 155 6.70 -27.36 0.38
N LEU A 156 7.56 -26.39 0.07
CA LEU A 156 8.97 -26.67 -0.22
C LEU A 156 9.71 -26.86 1.11
N ASN A 157 10.48 -27.95 1.24
CA ASN A 157 11.31 -28.29 2.40
C ASN A 157 10.54 -28.69 3.68
N GLU A 158 9.47 -29.45 3.54
CA GLU A 158 8.84 -30.12 4.69
C GLU A 158 9.73 -31.28 5.18
N GLN A 159 9.98 -31.36 6.50
CA GLN A 159 10.83 -32.41 7.06
C GLN A 159 10.28 -33.80 6.71
N ASN A 160 11.16 -34.67 6.20
CA ASN A 160 10.83 -36.04 5.81
C ASN A 160 9.76 -36.19 4.71
N ARG A 161 9.47 -35.14 3.93
CA ARG A 161 8.51 -35.21 2.82
C ARG A 161 9.11 -34.69 1.52
N LYS A 162 8.70 -35.29 0.40
CA LYS A 162 9.11 -34.85 -0.94
C LYS A 162 8.34 -33.59 -1.31
N ASN A 163 9.01 -32.62 -1.94
CA ASN A 163 8.40 -31.36 -2.41
C ASN A 163 7.21 -31.53 -3.38
N THR A 164 7.02 -32.71 -3.97
CA THR A 164 5.89 -33.05 -4.86
C THR A 164 4.66 -33.55 -4.10
N THR A 165 4.76 -33.75 -2.78
CA THR A 165 3.68 -34.26 -1.94
C THR A 165 2.70 -33.14 -1.60
N LYS A 166 1.40 -33.44 -1.58
CA LYS A 166 0.39 -32.48 -1.12
C LYS A 166 0.48 -32.35 0.41
N SER A 167 0.59 -31.10 0.87
CA SER A 167 0.48 -30.72 2.28
C SER A 167 -0.85 -30.00 2.49
N PHE A 168 -1.35 -29.97 3.71
CA PHE A 168 -2.63 -29.36 4.07
C PHE A 168 -2.35 -28.22 5.06
N MET A 169 -2.97 -27.06 4.84
CA MET A 169 -2.88 -25.88 5.71
C MET A 169 -4.13 -25.77 6.58
#